data_AF-A0A8C3LGQ6-F1
#
_entry.id   AF-A0A8C3LGQ6-F1
#
_cell.length_a   1.000
_cell.length_b   1.000
_cell.length_c   1.000
_cell.angle_alpha   90.00
_cell.angle_beta   90.00
_cell.angle_gamma   90.00
#
_symmetry.space_group_name_H-M   'P 1'
#
loop_
_entity.id
_entity.type
_entity.pdbx_description
1 polymer ?
#
loop_
_entity_poly.entity_id
_entity_poly.type
_entity_poly.pdbx_seq_one_letter_code
_entity_poly.pdbx_strand_id
1 'polypeptide(L)' 'MRENVPEDRRPASGNPLPPRLFNDSRYLGDYEAFFEARENNAVYAFLGLTAPPGSKEAEALAKQQA' A
#
# COMPACT_ATOMS: atom_id res chain seq x y z
N MET A 1 -15.81 -3.40 -4.93
CA MET A 1 -14.66 -3.16 -4.02
C MET A 1 -14.48 -4.21 -2.93
N ARG A 2 -15.54 -4.68 -2.26
CA ARG A 2 -15.43 -5.72 -1.21
C ARG A 2 -14.97 -7.06 -1.79
N GLU A 3 -15.50 -7.40 -2.95
CA GLU A 3 -15.16 -8.57 -3.75
C GLU A 3 -13.68 -8.61 -4.16
N ASN A 4 -13.03 -7.45 -4.21
CA ASN A 4 -11.61 -7.32 -4.54
C ASN A 4 -10.68 -7.57 -3.35
N VAL A 5 -11.21 -7.73 -2.13
CA VAL A 5 -10.42 -8.07 -0.94
C VAL A 5 -10.12 -9.58 -0.95
N PRO A 6 -8.84 -9.99 -0.91
CA PRO A 6 -8.43 -11.40 -0.82
C PRO A 6 -9.07 -12.12 0.36
N GLU A 7 -9.37 -13.41 0.22
CA GLU A 7 -10.09 -14.17 1.25
C GLU A 7 -9.33 -14.26 2.57
N ASP A 8 -8.00 -14.39 2.51
CA ASP A 8 -7.08 -14.37 3.66
C ASP A 8 -7.04 -13.01 4.38
N ARG A 9 -7.50 -11.95 3.72
CA ARG A 9 -7.58 -10.58 4.27
C ARG A 9 -8.99 -10.19 4.69
N ARG A 10 -9.97 -11.10 4.59
CA ARG A 10 -11.33 -10.89 5.10
C ARG A 10 -11.37 -11.24 6.60
N PRO A 11 -12.11 -10.49 7.42
CA PRO A 11 -12.27 -10.84 8.83
C PRO A 11 -13.06 -12.15 8.98
N ALA A 12 -12.75 -12.91 10.05
CA ALA A 12 -13.43 -14.17 10.36
C ALA A 12 -14.94 -14.00 10.58
N SER A 13 -15.38 -12.81 11.00
CA SER A 13 -16.79 -12.44 11.08
C SER A 13 -16.98 -10.95 10.76
N GLY A 14 -18.12 -10.61 10.18
CA GLY A 14 -18.49 -9.22 9.88
C GLY A 14 -17.86 -8.63 8.62
N ASN A 15 -17.70 -7.31 8.62
CA ASN A 15 -17.20 -6.54 7.47
C ASN A 15 -15.75 -6.11 7.70
N PRO A 16 -14.89 -6.07 6.65
CA PRO A 16 -13.55 -5.50 6.78
C PRO A 16 -13.64 -4.08 7.34
N LEU A 17 -12.86 -3.79 8.39
CA LEU A 17 -12.87 -2.47 9.00
C LEU A 17 -12.12 -1.46 8.12
N PRO A 18 -12.66 -0.26 7.85
CA PRO A 18 -11.89 0.78 7.18
C PRO A 18 -10.69 1.23 8.04
N PRO A 19 -9.61 1.75 7.42
CA PRO A 19 -9.42 1.91 5.98
C PRO A 19 -9.07 0.59 5.26
N ARG A 20 -9.47 0.49 3.98
CA ARG A 20 -9.02 -0.54 3.03
C ARG A 20 -8.56 0.20 1.78
N LEU A 21 -7.28 0.07 1.44
CA LEU A 21 -6.65 0.84 0.37
C LEU A 21 -6.72 0.06 -0.94
N PHE A 22 -7.10 0.78 -2.00
CA PHE A 22 -7.23 0.26 -3.34
C PHE A 22 -6.56 1.24 -4.31
N ASN A 23 -5.96 0.69 -5.37
CA ASN A 23 -5.66 1.44 -6.59
C ASN A 23 -6.59 0.88 -7.67
N ASP A 24 -7.53 1.69 -8.12
CA ASP A 24 -8.70 1.28 -8.89
C ASP A 24 -9.44 0.09 -8.23
N SER A 25 -9.42 -1.07 -8.89
CA SER A 25 -10.04 -2.31 -8.37
C SER A 25 -9.03 -3.22 -7.66
N ARG A 26 -7.74 -2.89 -7.63
CA ARG A 26 -6.71 -3.70 -6.99
C ARG A 26 -6.65 -3.39 -5.49
N TYR A 27 -6.86 -4.40 -4.65
CA TYR A 27 -6.58 -4.29 -3.22
C TYR A 27 -5.08 -4.16 -2.98
N LEU A 28 -4.70 -3.13 -2.22
CA LEU A 28 -3.30 -2.86 -1.85
C LEU A 28 -2.98 -3.33 -0.45
N GLY A 29 -3.92 -3.14 0.48
CA GLY A 29 -3.71 -3.47 1.88
C GLY A 29 -4.68 -2.75 2.80
N ASP A 30 -4.46 -2.94 4.08
CA ASP A 30 -5.18 -2.31 5.16
C ASP A 30 -4.32 -1.23 5.84
N TYR A 31 -4.79 -0.76 6.99
CA TYR A 31 -4.09 0.27 7.75
C TYR A 31 -2.68 -0.19 8.12
N GLU A 32 -2.54 -1.41 8.64
CA GLU A 32 -1.28 -1.99 9.09
C GLU A 32 -0.28 -2.07 7.93
N ALA A 33 -0.71 -2.59 6.77
CA ALA A 33 0.15 -2.64 5.58
C ALA A 33 0.56 -1.24 5.08
N PHE A 34 -0.34 -0.26 5.12
CA PHE A 34 -0.02 1.12 4.78
C PHE A 34 0.94 1.75 5.80
N PHE A 35 0.76 1.46 7.08
CA PHE A 35 1.62 1.96 8.15
C PHE A 35 3.04 1.41 8.00
N GLU A 36 3.20 0.12 7.74
CA GLU A 36 4.50 -0.50 7.44
C GLU A 36 5.16 0.14 6.21
N ALA A 37 4.40 0.36 5.13
CA ALA A 37 4.91 1.06 3.95
C ALA A 37 5.38 2.49 4.27
N ARG A 38 4.67 3.20 5.16
CA ARG A 38 5.05 4.53 5.62
C ARG A 38 6.34 4.50 6.44
N GLU A 39 6.48 3.58 7.38
CA GLU A 39 7.70 3.44 8.19
C GLU A 39 8.93 3.15 7.32
N ASN A 40 8.73 2.38 6.24
CA ASN A 40 9.77 2.05 5.27
C ASN A 40 10.01 3.10 4.18
N ASN A 41 9.34 4.26 4.22
CA ASN A 41 9.37 5.27 3.14
C ASN A 41 9.05 4.68 1.75
N ALA A 42 8.09 3.75 1.68
CA ALA A 42 7.69 3.00 0.48
C ALA A 42 6.20 3.19 0.15
N VAL A 43 5.64 4.36 0.48
CA VAL A 43 4.20 4.63 0.32
C VAL A 43 3.80 4.69 -1.15
N TYR A 44 4.63 5.29 -2.01
CA TYR A 44 4.29 5.39 -3.43
C TYR A 44 4.29 4.01 -4.08
N ALA A 45 5.31 3.19 -3.80
CA ALA A 45 5.36 1.80 -4.20
C ALA A 45 4.15 1.00 -3.69
N PHE A 46 3.77 1.16 -2.41
CA PHE A 46 2.57 0.53 -1.85
C PHE A 46 1.30 0.95 -2.59
N LEU A 47 1.16 2.23 -2.93
CA LEU A 47 0.03 2.76 -3.70
C LEU A 47 0.08 2.34 -5.18
N GLY A 48 1.13 1.67 -5.64
CA GLY A 48 1.32 1.34 -7.05
C GLY A 48 1.60 2.56 -7.93
N LEU A 49 2.19 3.60 -7.35
CA LEU A 49 2.53 4.86 -8.00
C LEU A 49 4.05 5.03 -8.10
N THR A 50 4.49 5.80 -9.09
CA THR A 50 5.88 6.22 -9.16
C THR A 50 6.15 7.30 -8.13
N ALA A 51 7.17 7.11 -7.29
CA ALA A 51 7.59 8.11 -6.33
C ALA A 51 8.02 9.41 -7.05
N PRO A 52 7.50 10.59 -6.65
CA PRO A 52 7.83 11.83 -7.31
C PRO A 52 9.30 12.23 -7.06
N PRO A 53 9.96 12.90 -8.01
CA PRO A 53 11.32 13.41 -7.83
C PRO A 53 11.45 14.29 -6.58
N GLY A 54 12.55 14.14 -5.84
CA GLY A 54 12.80 14.84 -4.58
C GLY A 54 12.05 14.28 -3.37
N SER A 55 11.25 13.23 -3.54
CA SER A 55 10.76 12.45 -2.40
C SER A 55 11.87 11.55 -1.84
N LYS A 56 11.80 11.28 -0.53
CA LYS A 56 12.72 10.35 0.16
C LYS A 56 12.77 8.97 -0.51
N GLU A 57 11.62 8.50 -0.98
CA GLU A 57 11.48 7.21 -1.65
C GLU A 57 12.21 7.20 -3.01
N ALA A 58 12.02 8.23 -3.84
CA ALA A 58 12.70 8.35 -5.12
C ALA A 58 14.23 8.46 -4.95
N GLU A 59 14.69 9.21 -3.94
CA GLU A 59 16.12 9.31 -3.62
C GLU A 59 16.72 7.98 -3.16
N ALA A 60 16.00 7.22 -2.33
CA ALA A 60 16.44 5.91 -1.87
C ALA A 60 16.56 4.92 -3.03
N LEU A 61 15.59 4.91 -3.95
CA LEU A 61 15.61 4.04 -5.13
C LEU A 61 16.78 4.38 -6.06
N ALA A 62 17.04 5.66 -6.30
CA ALA A 62 18.17 6.10 -7.13
C ALA A 62 19.51 5.67 -6.53
N LYS A 63 19.65 5.69 -5.19
CA LYS A 63 20.87 5.22 -4.50
C LYS A 63 21.08 3.72 -4.56
N GLN A 64 20.01 2.92 -4.64
CA GLN A 64 20.10 1.45 -4.74
C GLN A 64 20.47 0.97 -6.15
N GLN A 65 20.22 1.79 -7.17
CA GLN A 65 20.48 1.48 -8.58
C GLN A 65 21.84 1.99 -9.08
N ALA A 66 22.56 2.74 -8.24
CA ALA A 66 23.91 3.26 -8.49
C ALA A 66 24.96 2.28 -7.95
#